data_AF-A0A8J8BGK6-F1
#
_entry.id   AF-A0A8J8BGK6-F1
#
_cell.length_a   1.000
_cell.length_b   1.000
_cell.length_c   1.000
_cell.angle_alpha   90.00
_cell.angle_beta   90.00
_cell.angle_gamma   90.00
#
_symmetry.space_group_name_H-M   'P 1'
#
loop_
_entity.id
_entity.type
_entity.pdbx_description
1 polymer ?
#
loop_
_entity_poly.entity_id
_entity_poly.type
_entity_poly.pdbx_seq_one_letter_code
_entity_poly.pdbx_strand_id
1 'polypeptide(L)'
;VQPSYVMQQGRFFQPPSGPMNPPSFVTSDSSFWVLDAGLSYRLPKRLGLISLEAKNLFNNSFRFQNTDPADPEIYPEQLIVCRFTLAF
;
A
#
# COMPACT_ATOMS: atom_id res chain seq x y z
N VAL A 1 -0.35 1.01 -15.74
CA VAL A 1 -1.34 0.60 -14.73
C VAL A 1 -0.92 -0.76 -14.21
N GLN A 2 -0.90 -0.95 -12.90
CA GLN A 2 -0.46 -2.18 -12.25
C GLN A 2 -1.47 -2.58 -11.16
N PRO A 3 -2.24 -3.67 -11.36
CA PRO A 3 -3.09 -4.23 -10.32
C PRO A 3 -2.30 -5.21 -9.45
N SER A 4 -2.56 -5.18 -8.15
CA SER A 4 -2.06 -6.17 -7.19
C SER A 4 -3.24 -6.75 -6.42
N TYR A 5 -3.23 -8.07 -6.24
CA TYR A 5 -4.26 -8.79 -5.52
C TYR A 5 -3.62 -9.63 -4.43
N VAL A 6 -4.12 -9.51 -3.20
CA VAL A 6 -3.56 -10.17 -2.02
C VAL A 6 -4.66 -10.93 -1.31
N MET A 7 -4.41 -12.20 -1.05
CA MET A 7 -5.20 -13.06 -0.17
C MET A 7 -4.31 -13.49 0.99
N GLN A 8 -4.73 -13.19 2.22
CA GLN A 8 -3.99 -13.51 3.42
C GLN A 8 -4.87 -14.32 4.36
N GLN A 9 -4.46 -15.56 4.62
CA GLN A 9 -5.10 -16.43 5.61
C GLN A 9 -4.05 -16.88 6.62
N GLY A 10 -4.33 -16.71 7.91
CA GLY A 10 -3.36 -17.07 8.95
C GLY A 10 -3.92 -17.05 10.35
N ARG A 11 -3.13 -17.59 11.28
CA ARG A 11 -3.35 -17.45 12.73
C ARG A 11 -2.31 -16.49 13.27
N PHE A 12 -2.75 -15.36 13.78
CA PHE A 12 -1.88 -14.27 14.21
C PHE A 12 -1.83 -14.22 15.74
N PHE A 13 -0.65 -13.93 16.28
CA PHE A 13 -0.47 -13.77 17.71
C PHE A 13 -1.17 -12.50 18.18
N GLN A 14 -2.09 -12.64 19.11
CA GLN A 14 -2.74 -11.52 19.76
C GLN A 14 -2.14 -11.34 21.17
N PRO A 15 -1.45 -10.21 21.43
CA PRO A 15 -0.95 -9.93 22.76
C PRO A 15 -2.09 -9.75 23.77
N PRO A 16 -1.83 -9.94 25.07
CA PRO A 16 -2.83 -9.79 26.11
C PRO A 16 -3.47 -8.39 26.07
N SER A 17 -4.78 -8.31 25.94
CA SER A 17 -5.53 -7.03 25.93
C SER A 17 -6.04 -6.63 27.33
N GLY A 18 -5.65 -7.36 28.36
CA GLY A 18 -6.02 -7.09 29.76
C GLY A 18 -5.67 -8.26 30.69
N PRO A 19 -5.79 -8.07 32.01
CA PRO A 19 -5.39 -9.08 33.01
C PRO A 19 -6.18 -10.39 32.93
N MET A 20 -7.37 -10.39 32.31
CA MET A 20 -8.19 -11.60 32.09
C MET A 20 -8.09 -12.18 30.67
N ASN A 21 -7.35 -11.54 29.75
CA ASN A 21 -7.23 -11.99 28.36
C ASN A 21 -5.83 -12.58 28.13
N PRO A 22 -5.64 -13.90 28.27
CA PRO A 22 -4.35 -14.53 28.02
C PRO A 22 -3.95 -14.38 26.54
N PRO A 23 -2.65 -14.48 26.22
CA PRO A 23 -2.19 -14.45 24.83
C PRO A 23 -2.87 -15.57 24.05
N SER A 24 -3.36 -15.26 22.86
CA SER A 24 -4.08 -16.22 22.03
C SER A 24 -3.73 -16.03 20.56
N PHE A 25 -3.94 -17.09 19.78
CA PHE A 25 -3.79 -17.03 18.33
C PHE A 25 -5.16 -16.92 17.68
N VAL A 26 -5.44 -15.77 17.07
CA VAL A 26 -6.70 -15.49 16.38
C VAL A 26 -6.54 -15.79 14.90
N THR A 27 -7.48 -16.57 14.36
CA THR A 27 -7.56 -16.79 12.92
C THR A 27 -8.09 -15.55 12.25
N SER A 28 -7.39 -15.04 11.24
CA SER A 28 -7.83 -13.91 10.43
C SER A 28 -7.63 -14.22 8.95
N ASP A 29 -8.61 -13.82 8.15
CA ASP A 29 -8.61 -13.87 6.69
C ASP A 29 -8.84 -12.44 6.18
N SER A 30 -8.00 -11.98 5.26
CA SER A 30 -8.18 -10.71 4.55
C SER A 30 -7.86 -10.86 3.06
N SER A 31 -8.74 -10.32 2.22
CA SER A 31 -8.54 -10.24 0.77
C SER A 31 -8.74 -8.81 0.30
N PHE A 32 -7.78 -8.27 -0.44
CA PHE A 32 -7.87 -6.91 -0.96
C PHE A 32 -7.14 -6.78 -2.31
N TRP A 33 -7.48 -5.72 -3.03
CA TRP A 33 -6.81 -5.36 -4.28
C TRP A 33 -6.40 -3.90 -4.23
N VAL A 34 -5.26 -3.60 -4.85
CA VAL A 34 -4.70 -2.26 -4.98
C VAL A 34 -4.40 -2.02 -6.45
N LEU A 35 -4.74 -0.83 -6.95
CA LEU A 35 -4.40 -0.42 -8.31
C LEU A 35 -3.49 0.79 -8.28
N ASP A 36 -2.35 0.65 -8.95
CA ASP A 36 -1.43 1.76 -9.20
C ASP A 36 -1.57 2.21 -10.66
N ALA A 37 -1.58 3.52 -10.88
CA ALA A 37 -1.68 4.12 -12.20
C ALA A 37 -0.64 5.23 -12.38
N GLY A 38 -0.19 5.41 -13.62
CA GLY A 38 0.77 6.45 -13.95
C GLY A 38 0.59 6.91 -15.39
N LEU A 39 0.71 8.22 -15.60
CA LEU A 39 0.68 8.88 -16.89
C LEU A 39 1.93 9.74 -17.03
N SER A 40 2.55 9.73 -18.20
CA SER A 40 3.69 10.61 -18.48
C SER A 40 3.55 11.25 -19.85
N TYR A 41 3.86 12.53 -19.92
CA TYR A 41 3.83 13.32 -21.13
C TYR A 41 5.22 13.90 -21.43
N ARG A 42 5.72 13.64 -22.64
CA ARG A 42 6.97 14.22 -23.13
C ARG A 42 6.68 15.59 -23.72
N LEU A 43 7.37 16.60 -23.21
CA LEU A 43 7.23 17.95 -23.74
C LEU A 43 7.86 18.02 -25.14
N PRO A 44 7.19 18.68 -26.11
CA PRO A 44 7.76 18.90 -27.43
C PRO A 44 9.03 19.75 -27.34
N LYS A 45 9.86 19.71 -28.39
CA LYS A 45 11.16 20.41 -28.47
C LYS A 45 12.19 19.98 -27.41
N ARG A 46 12.08 18.74 -26.90
CA ARG A 46 12.99 18.16 -25.88
C ARG A 46 13.08 18.98 -24.59
N LEU A 47 12.03 19.73 -24.26
CA LEU A 47 12.01 20.59 -23.06
C LEU A 47 11.94 19.80 -21.75
N GLY A 48 11.58 18.52 -21.80
CA GLY A 48 11.51 17.67 -20.61
C GLY A 48 10.35 16.67 -20.61
N LEU A 49 9.98 16.23 -19.41
CA LEU A 49 8.97 15.21 -19.16
C LEU A 49 8.15 15.57 -17.91
N ILE A 50 6.84 15.41 -18.00
CA ILE A 50 5.90 15.56 -16.89
C ILE A 50 5.31 14.19 -16.59
N SER A 51 5.40 13.72 -15.34
CA SER A 51 4.82 12.45 -14.89
C SER A 51 3.84 12.70 -13.75
N LEU A 52 2.72 11.97 -13.80
CA LEU A 52 1.78 11.85 -12.70
C LEU A 52 1.66 10.37 -12.35
N GLU A 53 1.95 10.03 -11.10
CA GLU A 53 1.87 8.67 -10.56
C GLU A 53 0.90 8.68 -9.38
N ALA A 54 0.00 7.69 -9.32
CA ALA A 54 -0.94 7.48 -8.24
C ALA A 54 -0.83 6.04 -7.76
N LYS A 55 -0.47 5.87 -6.48
CA LYS A 55 -0.48 4.60 -5.77
C LYS A 55 -1.75 4.48 -4.94
N ASN A 56 -2.33 3.28 -4.92
CA ASN A 56 -3.66 3.05 -4.37
C ASN A 56 -4.70 4.04 -4.95
N LEU A 57 -4.91 3.96 -6.26
CA LEU A 57 -5.76 4.87 -7.03
C LEU A 57 -7.17 5.03 -6.44
N PHE A 58 -7.71 3.98 -5.82
CA PHE A 58 -9.05 3.97 -5.24
C PHE A 58 -9.08 4.27 -3.74
N ASN A 59 -7.94 4.57 -3.12
CA ASN A 59 -7.83 4.89 -1.70
C ASN A 59 -8.45 3.78 -0.81
N ASN A 60 -8.17 2.52 -1.15
CA ASN A 60 -8.68 1.39 -0.37
C ASN A 60 -7.90 1.29 0.93
N SER A 61 -8.56 1.42 2.08
CA SER A 61 -7.97 1.05 3.38
C SER A 61 -8.04 -0.47 3.56
N PHE A 62 -6.90 -1.13 3.74
CA PHE A 62 -6.82 -2.58 3.94
C PHE A 62 -6.04 -2.91 5.21
N ARG A 63 -6.42 -4.03 5.84
CA ARG A 63 -5.70 -4.58 6.99
C ARG A 63 -4.77 -5.68 6.49
N PHE A 64 -3.49 -5.35 6.43
CA PHE A 64 -2.42 -6.32 6.24
C PHE A 64 -1.79 -6.62 7.60
N GLN A 65 -1.77 -7.90 8.00
CA GLN A 65 -1.13 -8.29 9.24
C GLN A 65 0.29 -8.76 8.95
N ASN A 66 1.29 -7.98 9.34
CA ASN A 66 2.68 -8.43 9.30
C ASN A 66 2.96 -9.38 10.47
N THR A 67 3.79 -10.39 10.24
CA THR A 67 4.22 -11.34 11.30
C THR A 67 5.40 -10.77 12.10
N ASP A 68 6.10 -9.76 11.57
CA ASP A 68 7.18 -9.09 12.28
C ASP A 68 6.65 -7.93 13.16
N PRO A 69 6.64 -8.07 14.50
CA PRO A 69 6.23 -7.00 15.40
C PRO A 69 7.22 -5.82 15.45
N ALA A 70 8.44 -5.97 14.94
CA ALA A 70 9.44 -4.90 14.88
C ALA A 70 9.29 -4.00 13.65
N ASP A 71 8.53 -4.43 12.63
CA ASP A 71 8.26 -3.66 11.42
C ASP A 71 6.76 -3.56 11.13
N PRO A 72 6.05 -2.66 11.85
CA PRO A 72 4.67 -2.35 11.52
C PRO A 72 4.66 -1.57 10.20
N GLU A 73 4.55 -2.31 9.10
CA GLU A 73 4.45 -1.76 7.76
C GLU A 73 3.10 -1.02 7.64
N ILE A 74 3.11 0.29 7.86
CA ILE A 74 1.95 1.15 7.63
C ILE A 74 1.85 1.34 6.12
N TYR A 75 0.90 0.62 5.51
CA TYR A 75 0.61 0.81 4.08
C TYR A 75 -0.10 2.17 3.87
N PRO A 76 0.42 3.03 2.98
CA PRO A 76 -0.18 4.34 2.73
C PRO A 76 -1.57 4.18 2.07
N GLU A 77 -2.55 4.94 2.57
CA GLU A 77 -3.94 4.90 2.06
C GLU A 77 -4.04 5.40 0.61
N GLN A 78 -3.42 6.52 0.26
CA GLN A 78 -3.27 6.97 -1.14
C GLN A 78 -2.05 7.86 -1.27
N LEU A 79 -1.26 7.67 -2.34
CA LEU A 79 -0.11 8.53 -2.62
C LEU A 79 -0.15 9.00 -4.08
N ILE A 80 -0.20 10.32 -4.27
CA ILE A 80 -0.14 10.95 -5.59
C ILE A 80 1.16 11.73 -5.71
N VAL A 81 1.97 11.41 -6.71
CA VAL A 81 3.26 12.03 -6.99
C VAL A 81 3.22 12.68 -8.36
N CYS A 82 3.51 13.98 -8.42
CA CYS A 82 3.73 14.70 -9.66
C CYS A 82 5.22 15.02 -9.81
N ARG A 83 5.81 14.71 -10.97
CA ARG A 83 7.23 14.88 -11.25
C ARG A 83 7.42 15.71 -12.50
N PHE A 84 8.18 16.79 -12.37
CA PHE A 84 8.58 17.64 -13.49
C PHE A 84 10.08 17.47 -13.71
N THR A 85 10.45 16.96 -14.89
CA THR A 85 11.84 16.84 -15.32
C THR A 85 12.06 17.84 -16.44
N LEU A 86 12.93 18.83 -16.22
CA LEU A 86 13.33 19.80 -17.24
C LEU A 86 14.64 19.32 -17.87
N ALA A 87 14.72 19.40 -19.20
CA ALA A 87 15.96 19.18 -19.93
C ALA A 87 16.43 20.53 -20.49
N PHE A 88 17.56 21.02 -19.99
CA PHE A 88 18.23 22.24 -20.41
C PHE A 88 19.72 21.96 -20.66
#